data_AF-A0A705SVH0-F1
#
_entry.id   AF-A0A705SVH0-F1
#
_cell.length_a   1.000
_cell.length_b   1.000
_cell.length_c   1.000
_cell.angle_alpha   90.00
_cell.angle_beta   90.00
_cell.angle_gamma   90.00
#
_symmetry.space_group_name_H-M   'P 1'
#
loop_
_entity.id
_entity.type
_entity.pdbx_description
1 polymer ?
#
loop_
_entity_poly.entity_id
_entity_poly.type
_entity_poly.pdbx_seq_one_letter_code
_entity_poly.pdbx_strand_id
1 'polypeptide(L)'
;MAHELQLIKQSSGILIPATPETSEILQSKIKLGAVLVAEFRQVRNPAFHRRFFALLNLGFEYWEPTGGAISANERKLVNGYAKFLAAYGGNESALLDAAEQYLEQIANRRVTNGISLCKSFDAYRAWVTVEAGHYDAIQLPDGTLRKHPRSI
;
A
#
# COMPACT_ATOMS: atom_id res chain seq x y z
N MET A 1 0.37 28.94 10.60
CA MET A 1 -0.24 27.60 10.58
C MET A 1 -1.07 27.49 9.31
N ALA A 2 -0.53 26.89 8.24
CA ALA A 2 -1.29 26.63 7.03
C ALA A 2 -2.30 25.51 7.33
N HIS A 3 -3.59 25.76 7.11
CA HIS A 3 -4.64 24.76 7.24
C HIS A 3 -5.23 24.54 5.85
N GLU A 4 -5.20 23.30 5.39
CA GLU A 4 -5.82 22.93 4.11
C GLU A 4 -7.34 22.84 4.32
N LEU A 5 -8.09 23.74 3.67
CA LEU A 5 -9.54 23.79 3.76
C LEU A 5 -10.15 23.17 2.50
N GLN A 6 -10.88 22.08 2.66
CA GLN A 6 -11.63 21.49 1.55
C GLN A 6 -13.01 22.17 1.45
N LEU A 7 -13.24 22.89 0.36
CA LEU A 7 -14.46 23.69 0.16
C LEU A 7 -15.18 23.29 -1.14
N ILE A 8 -16.51 23.22 -1.10
CA ILE A 8 -17.36 22.94 -2.26
C ILE A 8 -18.09 24.23 -2.64
N LYS A 9 -18.08 24.57 -3.93
CA LYS A 9 -18.85 25.68 -4.48
C LYS A 9 -20.32 25.29 -4.60
N GLN A 10 -21.21 26.02 -3.91
CA GLN A 10 -22.65 25.96 -4.12
C GLN A 10 -23.11 26.91 -5.24
N SER A 11 -24.34 26.72 -5.70
CA SER A 11 -24.97 27.46 -6.81
C SER A 11 -24.99 28.99 -6.64
N SER A 12 -24.87 29.48 -5.41
CA SER A 12 -24.85 30.90 -5.04
C SER A 12 -23.44 31.51 -4.99
N GLY A 13 -22.39 30.78 -5.40
CA GLY A 13 -21.00 31.24 -5.25
C GLY A 13 -20.47 31.18 -3.81
N ILE A 14 -21.28 30.64 -2.88
CA ILE A 14 -20.91 30.38 -1.50
C ILE A 14 -20.05 29.11 -1.45
N LEU A 15 -18.96 29.17 -0.69
CA LEU A 15 -18.10 28.03 -0.40
C LEU A 15 -18.53 27.39 0.93
N ILE A 16 -18.77 26.08 0.91
CA ILE A 16 -19.17 25.29 2.09
C ILE A 16 -18.08 24.28 2.43
N PRO A 17 -17.81 24.01 3.71
CA PRO A 17 -16.89 22.93 4.11
C PRO A 17 -17.31 21.58 3.51
N ALA A 18 -16.36 20.91 2.85
CA ALA A 18 -16.54 19.59 2.26
C ALA A 18 -16.52 18.48 3.31
N THR A 19 -15.80 18.70 4.41
CA THR A 19 -15.51 17.75 5.48
C THR A 19 -15.89 18.33 6.84
N PRO A 20 -16.37 17.49 7.78
CA PRO A 20 -16.77 17.94 9.12
C PRO A 20 -15.60 18.59 9.89
N GLU A 21 -14.37 18.10 9.70
CA GLU A 21 -13.17 18.70 10.27
C GLU A 21 -12.96 20.16 9.80
N THR A 22 -13.21 20.44 8.53
CA THR A 22 -13.12 21.79 7.96
C THR A 22 -14.20 22.70 8.53
N SER A 23 -15.39 22.16 8.80
CA SER A 23 -16.47 22.88 9.47
C SER A 23 -16.09 23.26 10.90
N GLU A 24 -15.49 22.34 11.66
CA GLU A 24 -15.04 22.61 13.02
C GLU A 24 -13.94 23.67 13.06
N ILE A 25 -12.99 23.63 12.13
CA ILE A 25 -11.93 24.65 12.03
C ILE A 25 -12.52 26.03 11.74
N LEU A 26 -13.47 26.11 10.79
CA LEU A 26 -14.15 27.35 10.42
C LEU A 26 -14.98 27.94 11.57
N GLN A 27 -15.61 27.08 12.39
CA GLN A 27 -16.46 27.53 13.51
C GLN A 27 -15.65 27.86 14.77
N SER A 28 -14.60 27.08 15.08
CA SER A 28 -13.87 27.19 16.34
C SER A 28 -12.67 28.14 16.30
N LYS A 29 -11.95 28.19 15.18
CA LYS A 29 -10.68 28.94 15.09
C LYS A 29 -10.79 30.26 14.34
N ILE A 30 -11.80 30.41 13.48
CA ILE A 30 -11.92 31.55 12.57
C ILE A 30 -13.11 32.40 13.01
N LYS A 31 -12.83 33.63 13.47
CA LYS A 31 -13.88 34.56 13.88
C LYS A 31 -14.64 35.11 12.67
N LEU A 32 -15.92 35.37 12.86
CA LEU A 32 -16.76 36.09 11.89
C LEU A 32 -16.08 37.43 11.52
N GLY A 33 -15.83 37.64 10.22
CA GLY A 33 -15.16 38.84 9.69
C GLY A 33 -13.66 38.69 9.40
N ALA A 34 -13.04 37.54 9.69
CA ALA A 34 -11.64 37.29 9.34
C ALA A 34 -11.44 37.08 7.82
N VAL A 35 -10.46 37.77 7.24
CA VAL A 35 -10.06 37.58 5.83
C VAL A 35 -9.10 36.39 5.74
N LEU A 36 -9.50 35.35 5.01
CA LEU A 36 -8.68 34.18 4.74
C LEU A 36 -8.05 34.31 3.35
N VAL A 37 -6.73 34.16 3.28
CA VAL A 37 -6.01 33.99 2.01
C VAL A 37 -5.74 32.50 1.83
N ALA A 38 -6.26 31.92 0.76
CA ALA A 38 -6.12 30.50 0.46
C ALA A 38 -5.59 30.29 -0.95
N GLU A 39 -4.71 29.28 -1.11
CA GLU A 39 -4.34 28.75 -2.41
C GLU A 39 -5.37 27.70 -2.82
N PHE A 40 -6.12 27.98 -3.89
CA PHE A 40 -7.13 27.05 -4.39
C PHE A 40 -6.51 26.09 -5.39
N ARG A 41 -6.49 24.80 -5.06
CA ARG A 41 -6.18 23.73 -6.02
C ARG A 41 -7.46 22.99 -6.37
N GLN A 42 -7.86 23.05 -7.64
CA GLN A 42 -9.04 22.32 -8.10
C GLN A 42 -8.73 20.83 -8.21
N VAL A 43 -9.35 20.04 -7.32
CA VAL A 43 -9.35 18.58 -7.44
C VAL A 43 -10.26 18.19 -8.60
N ARG A 44 -9.72 17.49 -9.61
CA ARG A 44 -10.45 17.16 -10.86
C ARG A 44 -11.77 16.45 -10.59
N ASN A 45 -11.76 15.45 -9.70
CA ASN A 45 -12.95 14.66 -9.41
C ASN A 45 -12.97 14.09 -7.97
N PRO A 46 -13.42 14.87 -6.98
CA PRO A 46 -13.41 14.47 -5.57
C PRO A 46 -14.42 13.37 -5.23
N ALA A 47 -15.45 13.13 -6.05
CA ALA A 47 -16.41 12.06 -5.82
C ALA A 47 -15.81 10.68 -6.10
N PHE A 48 -15.06 10.55 -7.20
CA PHE A 48 -14.39 9.29 -7.54
C PHE A 48 -13.22 8.99 -6.62
N HIS A 49 -12.47 10.01 -6.19
CA HIS A 49 -11.42 9.83 -5.18
C HIS A 49 -11.97 9.25 -3.88
N ARG A 50 -13.12 9.77 -3.39
CA ARG A 50 -13.80 9.19 -2.22
C ARG A 50 -14.23 7.74 -2.42
N ARG A 51 -14.78 7.39 -3.59
CA ARG A 51 -15.15 6.01 -3.91
C ARG A 51 -13.94 5.08 -3.98
N PHE A 52 -12.84 5.56 -4.57
CA PHE A 52 -11.59 4.82 -4.66
C PHE A 52 -11.04 4.47 -3.27
N PHE A 53 -10.94 5.45 -2.36
CA PHE A 53 -10.46 5.20 -1.00
C PHE A 53 -11.42 4.31 -0.19
N ALA A 54 -12.74 4.44 -0.38
CA ALA A 54 -13.71 3.55 0.25
C ALA A 54 -13.52 2.08 -0.19
N LEU A 55 -13.28 1.84 -1.48
CA LEU A 55 -12.99 0.49 -2.01
C LEU A 55 -11.65 -0.05 -1.51
N LEU A 56 -10.62 0.79 -1.42
CA LEU A 56 -9.33 0.39 -0.84
C LEU A 56 -9.46 0.00 0.62
N ASN A 57 -10.21 0.75 1.42
CA ASN A 57 -10.44 0.43 2.83
C ASN A 57 -11.17 -0.91 2.98
N LEU A 58 -12.21 -1.14 2.17
CA LEU A 58 -12.92 -2.41 2.17
C LEU A 58 -12.00 -3.57 1.76
N GLY A 59 -11.25 -3.42 0.66
CA GLY A 59 -10.29 -4.43 0.22
C GLY A 59 -9.19 -4.71 1.24
N PHE A 60 -8.72 -3.65 1.92
CA PHE A 60 -7.80 -3.77 3.03
C PHE A 60 -8.43 -4.59 4.15
N GLU A 61 -9.60 -4.23 4.67
CA GLU A 61 -10.30 -4.93 5.75
C GLU A 61 -10.45 -6.43 5.48
N TYR A 62 -10.90 -6.81 4.28
CA TYR A 62 -11.10 -8.22 3.90
C TYR A 62 -9.81 -9.01 3.65
N TRP A 63 -8.70 -8.35 3.35
CA TRP A 63 -7.43 -9.02 3.10
C TRP A 63 -6.75 -9.45 4.41
N GLU A 64 -6.35 -10.71 4.49
CA GLU A 64 -5.51 -11.22 5.59
C GLU A 64 -4.10 -11.54 5.07
N PRO A 65 -3.03 -11.15 5.79
CA PRO A 65 -1.67 -11.41 5.35
C PRO A 65 -1.36 -12.91 5.46
N THR A 66 -1.39 -13.62 4.33
CA THR A 66 -0.99 -15.03 4.26
C THR A 66 0.52 -15.13 4.09
N GLY A 67 1.24 -15.47 5.17
CA GLY A 67 2.67 -15.82 5.15
C GLY A 67 3.61 -14.75 4.58
N GLY A 68 4.27 -13.97 5.45
CA GLY A 68 5.15 -12.87 5.02
C GLY A 68 6.63 -13.05 5.34
N ALA A 69 7.03 -14.16 5.96
CA ALA A 69 8.41 -14.35 6.37
C ALA A 69 9.35 -14.75 5.21
N ILE A 70 8.80 -15.18 4.07
CA ILE A 70 9.55 -15.66 2.89
C ILE A 70 8.95 -15.07 1.62
N SER A 71 9.80 -14.52 0.78
CA SER A 71 9.41 -13.97 -0.52
C SER A 71 9.21 -15.05 -1.59
N ALA A 72 8.39 -14.76 -2.59
CA ALA A 72 8.17 -15.66 -3.73
C ALA A 72 9.47 -15.97 -4.51
N ASN A 73 10.41 -15.02 -4.55
CA ASN A 73 11.71 -15.21 -5.20
C ASN A 73 12.59 -16.20 -4.43
N GLU A 74 12.64 -16.10 -3.11
CA GLU A 74 13.35 -17.06 -2.25
C GLU A 74 12.78 -18.48 -2.45
N ARG A 75 11.45 -18.62 -2.44
CA ARG A 75 10.80 -19.92 -2.69
C ARG A 75 11.15 -20.49 -4.08
N LYS A 76 11.13 -19.67 -5.14
CA LYS A 76 11.53 -20.10 -6.49
C LYS A 76 12.98 -20.54 -6.57
N LEU A 77 13.88 -19.83 -5.90
CA LEU A 77 15.30 -20.16 -5.87
C LEU A 77 15.54 -21.50 -5.18
N VAL A 78 14.94 -21.71 -4.02
CA VAL A 78 15.07 -22.96 -3.25
C VAL A 78 14.46 -24.15 -3.99
N ASN A 79 13.27 -23.98 -4.60
CA ASN A 79 12.64 -25.03 -5.41
C ASN A 79 13.46 -25.34 -6.67
N GLY A 80 14.05 -24.31 -7.31
CA GLY A 80 14.96 -24.50 -8.43
C GLY A 80 16.22 -25.28 -8.05
N TYR A 81 16.78 -25.00 -6.87
CA TYR A 81 17.92 -25.73 -6.32
C TYR A 81 17.57 -27.18 -5.97
N ALA A 82 16.42 -27.44 -5.37
CA ALA A 82 15.95 -28.80 -5.08
C ALA A 82 15.80 -29.64 -6.36
N LYS A 83 15.26 -29.04 -7.43
CA LYS A 83 15.18 -29.67 -8.76
C LYS A 83 16.55 -29.92 -9.38
N PHE A 84 17.48 -28.98 -9.23
CA PHE A 84 18.85 -29.17 -9.67
C PHE A 84 19.48 -30.37 -8.96
N LEU A 85 19.34 -30.49 -7.63
CA LEU A 85 19.84 -31.65 -6.88
C LEU A 85 19.21 -32.96 -7.32
N ALA A 86 17.90 -32.97 -7.59
CA ALA A 86 17.19 -34.15 -8.11
C ALA A 86 17.79 -34.65 -9.44
N ALA A 87 18.33 -33.75 -10.27
CA ALA A 87 18.98 -34.11 -11.53
C ALA A 87 20.34 -34.81 -11.34
N TYR A 88 21.04 -34.57 -10.22
CA TYR A 88 22.30 -35.27 -9.88
C TYR A 88 22.06 -36.57 -9.11
N GLY A 89 20.88 -36.73 -8.51
CA GLY A 89 20.44 -37.97 -7.87
C GLY A 89 19.48 -37.74 -6.73
N GLY A 90 18.55 -38.69 -6.56
CA GLY A 90 17.54 -38.67 -5.50
C GLY A 90 16.12 -38.61 -6.05
N ASN A 91 15.15 -38.82 -5.17
CA ASN A 91 13.74 -38.67 -5.52
C ASN A 91 13.36 -37.18 -5.50
N GLU A 92 12.93 -36.65 -6.65
CA GLU A 92 12.53 -35.25 -6.81
C GLU A 92 11.46 -34.83 -5.78
N SER A 93 10.47 -35.69 -5.54
CA SER A 93 9.38 -35.36 -4.61
C SER A 93 9.88 -35.18 -3.18
N ALA A 94 10.78 -36.07 -2.72
CA ALA A 94 11.34 -36.00 -1.38
C ALA A 94 12.21 -34.75 -1.17
N LEU A 95 12.91 -34.30 -2.22
CA LEU A 95 13.72 -33.08 -2.17
C LEU A 95 12.86 -31.82 -2.17
N LEU A 96 11.74 -31.81 -2.91
CA LEU A 96 10.78 -30.71 -2.88
C LEU A 96 10.06 -30.63 -1.53
N ASP A 97 9.66 -31.75 -0.95
CA ASP A 97 9.05 -31.79 0.39
C ASP A 97 10.03 -31.29 1.46
N ALA A 98 11.30 -31.71 1.39
CA ALA A 98 12.35 -31.21 2.29
C ALA A 98 12.60 -29.71 2.12
N ALA A 99 12.55 -29.20 0.89
CA ALA A 99 12.66 -27.78 0.60
C ALA A 99 11.50 -26.97 1.21
N GLU A 100 10.26 -27.47 1.11
CA GLU A 100 9.08 -26.85 1.72
C GLU A 100 9.22 -26.80 3.26
N GLN A 101 9.62 -27.91 3.89
CA GLN A 101 9.85 -27.97 5.34
C GLN A 101 10.96 -27.02 5.81
N TYR A 102 12.04 -26.89 5.02
CA TYR A 102 13.11 -25.95 5.31
C TYR A 102 12.62 -24.49 5.26
N LEU A 103 11.82 -24.16 4.25
CA LEU A 103 11.20 -22.84 4.14
C LEU A 103 10.27 -22.58 5.33
N GLU A 104 9.42 -23.53 5.73
CA GLU A 104 8.58 -23.39 6.92
C GLU A 104 9.40 -23.16 8.19
N GLN A 105 10.51 -23.87 8.36
CA GLN A 105 11.39 -23.70 9.52
C GLN A 105 12.03 -22.30 9.56
N ILE A 106 12.50 -21.79 8.41
CA ILE A 106 13.02 -20.43 8.32
C ILE A 106 11.92 -19.41 8.61
N ALA A 107 10.73 -19.60 8.04
CA ALA A 107 9.59 -18.72 8.24
C ALA A 107 9.27 -18.60 9.73
N ASN A 108 9.18 -19.73 10.43
CA ASN A 108 8.93 -19.77 11.86
C ASN A 108 10.03 -19.05 12.66
N ARG A 109 11.32 -19.31 12.36
CA ARG A 109 12.43 -18.61 13.02
C ARG A 109 12.39 -17.09 12.82
N ARG A 110 12.06 -16.63 11.61
CA ARG A 110 11.94 -15.21 11.26
C ARG A 110 10.79 -14.53 12.03
N VAL A 111 9.66 -15.22 12.19
CA VAL A 111 8.54 -14.74 13.01
C VAL A 111 8.94 -14.68 14.49
N THR A 112 9.58 -15.74 15.03
CA THR A 112 10.06 -15.77 16.43
C THR A 112 11.08 -14.69 16.73
N ASN A 113 11.95 -14.34 15.76
CA ASN A 113 12.96 -13.29 15.89
C ASN A 113 12.40 -11.85 15.74
N GLY A 114 11.08 -11.67 15.80
CA GLY A 114 10.46 -10.36 15.95
C GLY A 114 9.96 -9.68 14.68
N ILE A 115 9.91 -10.38 13.53
CA ILE A 115 9.21 -9.87 12.36
C ILE A 115 7.70 -9.99 12.61
N SER A 116 7.12 -8.93 13.14
CA SER A 116 5.67 -8.82 13.32
C SER A 116 4.99 -8.60 11.96
N LEU A 117 4.08 -9.50 11.59
CA LEU A 117 3.24 -9.37 10.41
C LEU A 117 2.17 -8.29 10.67
N CYS A 118 2.54 -7.03 10.50
CA CYS A 118 1.60 -5.93 10.64
C CYS A 118 0.87 -5.66 9.32
N LYS A 119 -0.46 -5.61 9.38
CA LYS A 119 -1.29 -5.16 8.28
C LYS A 119 -1.10 -3.65 8.12
N SER A 120 -0.44 -3.21 7.04
CA SER A 120 -0.20 -1.78 6.76
C SER A 120 -1.05 -1.31 5.59
N PHE A 121 -1.88 -0.30 5.83
CA PHE A 121 -2.73 0.28 4.79
C PHE A 121 -1.91 0.91 3.67
N ASP A 122 -0.86 1.66 4.02
CA ASP A 122 0.01 2.30 3.01
C ASP A 122 0.73 1.28 2.15
N ALA A 123 1.21 0.18 2.74
CA ALA A 123 1.83 -0.91 1.99
C ALA A 123 0.82 -1.60 1.06
N TYR A 124 -0.39 -1.85 1.54
CA TYR A 124 -1.48 -2.41 0.72
C TYR A 124 -1.86 -1.49 -0.44
N ARG A 125 -2.07 -0.20 -0.17
CA ARG A 125 -2.38 0.81 -1.19
C ARG A 125 -1.27 0.88 -2.25
N ALA A 126 -0.01 0.92 -1.81
CA ALA A 126 1.14 0.93 -2.71
C ALA A 126 1.14 -0.30 -3.62
N TRP A 127 0.90 -1.48 -3.05
CA TRP A 127 0.80 -2.73 -3.80
C TRP A 127 -0.35 -2.71 -4.83
N VAL A 128 -1.57 -2.38 -4.42
CA VAL A 128 -2.74 -2.29 -5.33
C VAL A 128 -2.49 -1.31 -6.47
N THR A 129 -1.84 -0.18 -6.19
CA THR A 129 -1.52 0.85 -7.19
C THR A 129 -0.54 0.33 -8.25
N VAL A 130 0.47 -0.44 -7.82
CA VAL A 130 1.42 -1.09 -8.72
C VAL A 130 0.74 -2.18 -9.56
N GLU A 131 -0.09 -3.01 -8.95
CA GLU A 131 -0.83 -4.07 -9.65
C GLU A 131 -1.84 -3.50 -10.67
N ALA A 132 -2.41 -2.34 -10.39
CA ALA A 132 -3.26 -1.60 -11.33
C ALA A 132 -2.48 -0.96 -12.50
N GLY A 133 -1.15 -1.12 -12.57
CA GLY A 133 -0.31 -0.56 -13.61
C GLY A 133 0.07 0.91 -13.42
N HIS A 134 -0.26 1.50 -12.27
CA HIS A 134 0.04 2.90 -11.96
C HIS A 134 1.39 3.06 -11.24
N TYR A 135 2.48 2.70 -11.90
CA TYR A 135 3.82 2.77 -11.32
C TYR A 135 4.87 3.29 -12.29
N ASP A 136 5.99 3.75 -11.74
CA ASP A 136 7.23 4.02 -12.45
C ASP A 136 8.24 2.91 -12.17
N ALA A 137 8.91 2.42 -13.21
CA ALA A 137 10.01 1.49 -13.06
C ALA A 137 11.31 2.28 -12.90
N ILE A 138 11.88 2.25 -11.70
CA ILE A 138 13.13 2.94 -11.38
C ILE A 138 14.24 1.90 -11.37
N GLN A 139 15.30 2.15 -12.14
CA GLN A 139 16.52 1.36 -12.08
C GLN A 139 17.37 1.83 -10.90
N LEU A 140 17.74 0.90 -10.03
CA LEU A 140 18.63 1.15 -8.91
C LEU A 140 20.11 1.08 -9.36
N PRO A 141 21.05 1.64 -8.59
CA PRO A 141 22.48 1.64 -8.94
C PRO A 141 23.10 0.25 -9.10
N ASP A 142 22.50 -0.78 -8.48
CA ASP A 142 22.87 -2.18 -8.61
C ASP A 142 22.31 -2.86 -9.89
N GLY A 143 21.60 -2.10 -10.72
CA GLY A 143 20.97 -2.57 -11.95
C GLY A 143 19.59 -3.20 -11.77
N THR A 144 19.11 -3.36 -10.53
CA THR A 144 17.79 -3.95 -10.27
C THR A 144 16.66 -2.97 -10.58
N LEU A 145 15.51 -3.49 -11.04
CA LEU A 145 14.33 -2.68 -11.31
C LEU A 145 13.38 -2.70 -10.12
N ARG A 146 13.02 -1.51 -9.64
CA ARG A 146 12.04 -1.33 -8.56
C ARG A 146 10.80 -0.61 -9.10
N LYS A 147 9.63 -1.20 -8.88
CA LYS A 147 8.34 -0.56 -9.19
C LYS A 147 8.00 0.43 -8.06
N HIS A 148 7.84 1.70 -8.39
CA HIS A 148 7.41 2.73 -7.45
C HIS A 148 5.99 3.19 -7.79
N PRO A 149 5.00 3.06 -6.88
CA PRO A 149 3.64 3.53 -7.14
C PRO A 149 3.61 5.04 -7.40
N ARG A 150 2.84 5.45 -8.41
CA ARG A 150 2.56 6.87 -8.64
C ARG A 150 1.55 7.39 -7.61
N SER A 151 1.59 8.69 -7.36
CA SER A 151 0.56 9.35 -6.55
C SER A 151 -0.78 9.34 -7.29
N ILE A 152 -1.86 9.10 -6.56
CA ILE A 152 -3.26 9.10 -7.03
C ILE A 152 -3.95 10.31 -6.43
#